data_AF-A0A3Q0J4E6-F1
#
_entry.id   AF-A0A3Q0J4E6-F1
#
_cell.length_a   1.000
_cell.length_b   1.000
_cell.length_c   1.000
_cell.angle_alpha   90.00
_cell.angle_beta   90.00
_cell.angle_gamma   90.00
#
_symmetry.space_group_name_H-M   'P 1'
#
loop_
_entity.id
_entity.type
_entity.pdbx_description
1 polymer ?
#
loop_
_entity_poly.entity_id
_entity_poly.type
_entity_poly.pdbx_seq_one_letter_code
_entity_poly.pdbx_strand_id
1 'polypeptide(L)'
;MDQIFFSWFYDPPSVPYYVNFYIQSYTRCIPYVVGITASFVSNHLVEIKYKFSRFQKIFVFVSGYIAIMGTFLYVSLRFYANPYQFNVTDHVFFAPIHRLIWSYCLINLVVVHYVNGFGVISDMLSVRLFIPLSRLCLSTFLVHIGIIFYTISTDEQNYFGTIHKFFITFAGDYLFSILTALLLTLLVEMPFENFWKRLKRRVTEGPGKSKPEPFSGPLSSHQFDEKCSEK
;
A
#
# COMPACT_ATOMS: atom_id res chain seq x y z
N MET A 1 -16.17 9.87 24.02
CA MET A 1 -15.59 9.66 22.67
C MET A 1 -16.59 8.93 21.75
N ASP A 2 -17.49 8.13 22.31
CA ASP A 2 -18.38 7.23 21.57
C ASP A 2 -19.45 7.96 20.73
N GLN A 3 -20.01 9.07 21.24
CA GLN A 3 -20.98 9.91 20.52
C GLN A 3 -20.38 10.59 19.27
N ILE A 4 -19.12 11.05 19.36
CA ILE A 4 -18.43 11.74 18.27
C ILE A 4 -18.12 10.76 17.14
N PHE A 5 -17.63 9.57 17.50
CA PHE A 5 -17.33 8.51 16.53
C PHE A 5 -18.59 8.03 15.81
N PHE A 6 -19.69 7.77 16.53
CA PHE A 6 -20.94 7.35 15.92
C PHE A 6 -21.56 8.44 15.02
N SER A 7 -21.55 9.71 15.47
CA SER A 7 -22.03 10.85 14.67
C SER A 7 -21.27 11.03 13.34
N TRP A 8 -19.99 10.64 13.32
CA TRP A 8 -19.13 10.72 12.14
C TRP A 8 -19.55 9.76 11.02
N PHE A 9 -20.13 8.60 11.37
CA PHE A 9 -20.60 7.61 10.42
C PHE A 9 -22.08 7.77 10.08
N TYR A 10 -22.91 8.22 11.02
CA TYR A 10 -24.35 8.44 10.80
C TYR A 10 -24.62 9.72 9.98
N ASP A 11 -23.99 10.85 10.35
CA ASP A 11 -24.12 12.14 9.66
C ASP A 11 -22.76 12.86 9.52
N PRO A 12 -21.87 12.37 8.63
CA PRO A 12 -20.52 12.94 8.47
C PRO A 12 -20.47 14.47 8.27
N PRO A 13 -21.38 15.10 7.48
CA PRO A 13 -21.39 16.54 7.28
C PRO A 13 -21.71 17.35 8.54
N SER A 14 -22.36 16.75 9.54
CA SER A 14 -22.75 17.43 10.78
C SER A 14 -21.57 17.70 11.70
N VAL A 15 -20.44 17.00 11.51
CA VAL A 15 -19.26 17.11 12.36
C VAL A 15 -18.26 18.10 11.73
N PRO A 16 -18.05 19.31 12.31
CA PRO A 16 -17.19 20.33 11.70
C PRO A 16 -15.75 19.87 11.49
N TYR A 17 -15.24 18.99 12.36
CA TYR A 17 -13.91 18.40 12.22
C TYR A 17 -13.79 17.52 10.97
N TYR A 18 -14.84 16.77 10.61
CA TYR A 18 -14.83 15.92 9.42
C TYR A 18 -14.71 16.75 8.15
N VAL A 19 -15.58 17.74 8.03
CA VAL A 19 -15.69 18.59 6.83
C VAL A 19 -14.48 19.53 6.69
N ASN A 20 -14.03 20.13 7.79
CA ASN A 20 -12.98 21.16 7.72
C ASN A 20 -11.55 20.59 7.79
N PHE A 21 -11.37 19.37 8.30
CA PHE A 21 -10.02 18.83 8.54
C PHE A 21 -9.81 17.42 8.00
N TYR A 22 -10.78 16.51 8.18
CA TYR A 22 -10.61 15.11 7.78
C TYR A 22 -10.76 14.89 6.28
N ILE A 23 -11.73 15.48 5.62
CA ILE A 23 -11.96 15.25 4.18
C ILE A 23 -10.98 16.03 3.31
N GLN A 24 -10.42 17.12 3.86
CA GLN A 24 -9.56 18.04 3.14
C GLN A 24 -8.23 17.39 2.75
N SER A 25 -7.97 17.26 1.46
CA SER A 25 -6.75 16.60 0.96
C SER A 25 -5.48 17.39 1.26
N TYR A 26 -5.56 18.73 1.36
CA TYR A 26 -4.39 19.59 1.59
C TYR A 26 -3.78 19.39 2.98
N THR A 27 -4.54 18.97 3.99
CA THR A 27 -4.00 18.67 5.34
C THR A 27 -3.11 17.43 5.34
N ARG A 28 -3.15 16.64 4.25
CA ARG A 28 -2.42 15.39 4.06
C ARG A 28 -1.43 15.45 2.90
N CYS A 29 -1.12 16.64 2.37
CA CYS A 29 -0.22 16.80 1.22
C CYS A 29 1.26 16.49 1.54
N ILE A 30 1.64 16.56 2.82
CA ILE A 30 3.01 16.38 3.31
C ILE A 30 3.73 15.15 2.72
N PRO A 31 3.24 13.90 2.89
CA PRO A 31 3.89 12.72 2.35
C PRO A 31 4.10 12.78 0.83
N TYR A 32 3.18 13.40 0.10
CA TYR A 32 3.29 13.54 -1.36
C TYR A 32 4.44 14.46 -1.74
N VAL A 33 4.55 15.62 -1.09
CA VAL A 33 5.64 16.57 -1.35
C VAL A 33 7.00 15.95 -1.01
N VAL A 34 7.12 15.33 0.16
CA VAL A 34 8.39 14.69 0.58
C VAL A 34 8.74 13.53 -0.37
N GLY A 35 7.77 12.75 -0.83
CA GLY A 35 7.99 11.66 -1.79
C GLY A 35 8.51 12.17 -3.14
N ILE A 36 7.91 13.23 -3.69
CA ILE A 36 8.33 13.84 -4.95
C ILE A 36 9.75 14.39 -4.83
N THR A 37 10.04 15.17 -3.78
CA THR A 37 11.38 15.74 -3.57
C THR A 37 12.43 14.64 -3.40
N ALA A 38 12.11 13.58 -2.66
CA ALA A 38 13.01 12.46 -2.49
C ALA A 38 13.28 11.69 -3.79
N SER A 39 12.29 11.57 -4.68
CA SER A 39 12.48 10.95 -6.00
C SER A 39 13.46 11.75 -6.87
N PHE A 40 13.38 13.09 -6.84
CA PHE A 40 14.36 13.93 -7.55
C PHE A 40 15.77 13.76 -6.97
N VAL A 41 15.89 13.75 -5.64
CA VAL A 41 17.16 13.55 -4.94
C VAL A 41 17.74 12.17 -5.24
N SER A 42 16.93 11.11 -5.24
CA SER A 42 17.39 9.75 -5.55
C SER A 42 17.87 9.61 -6.98
N ASN A 43 17.19 10.24 -7.95
CA ASN A 43 17.64 10.25 -9.34
C ASN A 43 19.01 10.92 -9.49
N HIS A 44 19.19 12.10 -8.86
CA HIS A 44 20.48 12.78 -8.86
C HIS A 44 21.58 11.96 -8.17
N LEU A 45 21.28 11.27 -7.06
CA LEU A 45 22.23 10.38 -6.38
C LEU A 45 22.71 9.21 -7.27
N VAL A 46 21.81 8.68 -8.10
CA VAL A 46 22.15 7.63 -9.09
C VAL A 46 23.04 8.19 -10.20
N GLU A 47 22.76 9.39 -10.71
CA GLU A 47 23.57 10.06 -11.75
C GLU A 47 25.02 10.27 -11.29
N ILE A 48 25.22 10.72 -10.06
CA ILE A 48 26.56 10.91 -9.48
C ILE A 48 27.21 9.60 -9.01
N LYS A 49 26.54 8.44 -9.20
CA LYS A 49 26.97 7.11 -8.77
C LYS A 49 27.37 7.05 -7.28
N TYR A 50 26.65 7.79 -6.44
CA TYR A 50 26.93 7.83 -5.00
C TYR A 50 26.71 6.46 -4.38
N LYS A 51 27.67 5.99 -3.56
CA LYS A 51 27.56 4.72 -2.85
C LYS A 51 27.44 4.96 -1.34
N PHE A 52 26.28 4.66 -0.79
CA PHE A 52 26.07 4.59 0.65
C PHE A 52 26.96 3.53 1.32
N SER A 53 27.72 3.96 2.33
CA SER A 53 28.47 3.09 3.23
C SER A 53 27.52 2.25 4.10
N ARG A 54 27.96 1.07 4.55
CA ARG A 54 27.16 0.19 5.43
C ARG A 54 26.69 0.91 6.70
N PHE A 55 27.55 1.74 7.29
CA PHE A 55 27.22 2.53 8.47
C PHE A 55 26.11 3.54 8.20
N GLN A 56 26.11 4.20 7.04
CA GLN A 56 25.06 5.15 6.66
C GLN A 56 23.73 4.44 6.47
N LYS A 57 23.71 3.26 5.82
CA LYS A 57 22.48 2.47 5.66
C LYS A 57 21.88 2.07 7.01
N ILE A 58 22.71 1.59 7.94
CA ILE A 58 22.27 1.22 9.30
C ILE A 58 21.78 2.45 10.05
N PHE A 59 22.52 3.56 10.00
CA PHE A 59 22.15 4.80 10.68
C PHE A 59 20.78 5.30 10.23
N VAL A 60 20.54 5.32 8.91
CA VAL A 60 19.27 5.75 8.32
C VAL A 60 18.11 4.82 8.72
N PHE A 61 18.35 3.51 8.76
CA PHE A 61 17.32 2.56 9.18
C PHE A 61 16.99 2.68 10.68
N VAL A 62 18.03 2.79 11.52
CA VAL A 62 17.89 2.94 12.97
C VAL A 62 17.26 4.28 13.33
N SER A 63 17.62 5.37 12.65
CA SER A 63 17.01 6.70 12.89
C SER A 63 15.52 6.70 12.56
N GLY A 64 15.12 6.05 11.46
CA GLY A 64 13.70 5.87 11.11
C GLY A 64 12.94 5.06 12.15
N TYR A 65 13.51 3.95 12.60
CA TYR A 65 12.90 3.09 13.63
C TYR A 65 12.72 3.83 14.97
N ILE A 66 13.77 4.54 15.43
CA ILE A 66 13.71 5.33 16.66
C ILE A 66 12.67 6.44 16.55
N ALA A 67 12.57 7.12 15.41
CA ALA A 67 11.60 8.19 15.21
C ALA A 67 10.14 7.68 15.27
N ILE A 68 9.87 6.51 14.67
CA ILE A 68 8.55 5.87 14.74
C ILE A 68 8.23 5.46 16.19
N MET A 69 9.16 4.78 16.87
CA MET A 69 8.96 4.37 18.27
C MET A 69 8.78 5.57 19.19
N GLY A 70 9.54 6.64 18.99
CA GLY A 70 9.37 7.90 19.73
C GLY A 70 7.98 8.51 19.52
N THR A 71 7.45 8.43 18.31
CA THR A 71 6.07 8.89 18.01
C THR A 71 5.04 8.05 18.76
N PHE A 72 5.17 6.72 18.76
CA PHE A 72 4.27 5.84 19.51
C PHE A 72 4.31 6.10 21.02
N LEU A 73 5.52 6.23 21.59
CA LEU A 73 5.68 6.53 23.01
C LEU A 73 5.09 7.89 23.37
N TYR A 74 5.31 8.92 22.54
CA TYR A 74 4.72 10.24 22.74
C TYR A 74 3.19 10.18 22.75
N VAL A 75 2.59 9.46 21.80
CA VAL A 75 1.13 9.26 21.76
C VAL A 75 0.64 8.58 23.02
N SER A 76 1.26 7.46 23.42
CA SER A 76 0.87 6.73 24.63
C SER A 76 0.97 7.57 25.90
N LEU A 77 2.02 8.39 26.04
CA LEU A 77 2.27 9.19 27.24
C LEU A 77 1.46 10.49 27.30
N ARG A 78 1.01 11.05 26.16
CA ARG A 78 0.32 12.35 26.14
C ARG A 78 -1.17 12.23 25.83
N PHE A 79 -1.56 11.27 25.00
CA PHE A 79 -2.95 11.09 24.58
C PHE A 79 -3.67 10.01 25.39
N TYR A 80 -2.95 9.01 25.88
CA TYR A 80 -3.53 7.89 26.64
C TYR A 80 -3.16 7.90 28.12
N ALA A 81 -2.33 8.86 28.58
CA ALA A 81 -2.06 9.04 30.00
C ALA A 81 -3.29 9.62 30.71
N ASN A 82 -3.57 9.11 31.91
CA ASN A 82 -4.65 9.55 32.77
C ASN A 82 -4.06 10.36 33.94
N PRO A 83 -4.45 11.63 34.16
CA PRO A 83 -5.49 12.38 33.47
C PRO A 83 -5.05 12.94 32.11
N TYR A 84 -5.93 12.79 31.11
CA TYR A 84 -5.72 13.40 29.80
C TYR A 84 -5.94 14.91 29.89
N GLN A 85 -4.90 15.69 29.60
CA GLN A 85 -4.99 17.14 29.50
C GLN A 85 -4.99 17.55 28.03
N PHE A 86 -6.15 18.01 27.54
CA PHE A 86 -6.29 18.51 26.18
C PHE A 86 -5.48 19.79 26.01
N ASN A 87 -4.42 19.74 25.21
CA ASN A 87 -3.58 20.89 24.90
C ASN A 87 -3.53 21.12 23.38
N VAL A 88 -4.13 22.23 22.93
CA VAL A 88 -4.22 22.59 21.52
C VAL A 88 -2.84 22.64 20.86
N THR A 89 -1.84 23.16 21.57
CA THR A 89 -0.47 23.30 21.06
C THR A 89 0.12 21.95 20.71
N ASP A 90 -0.03 20.95 21.59
CA ASP A 90 0.46 19.59 21.36
C ASP A 90 -0.21 18.96 20.13
N HIS A 91 -1.51 19.17 19.94
CA HIS A 91 -2.24 18.66 18.78
C HIS A 91 -1.81 19.30 17.45
N VAL A 92 -1.60 20.63 17.44
CA VAL A 92 -1.21 21.38 16.25
C VAL A 92 0.19 20.98 15.78
N PHE A 93 1.14 20.79 16.70
CA PHE A 93 2.49 20.34 16.34
C PHE A 93 2.53 18.85 15.99
N PHE A 94 1.80 18.01 16.72
CA PHE A 94 1.81 16.58 16.47
C PHE A 94 1.21 16.21 15.11
N ALA A 95 0.14 16.89 14.67
CA ALA A 95 -0.59 16.57 13.45
C ALA A 95 0.26 16.56 12.14
N PRO A 96 1.18 17.52 11.89
CA PRO A 96 2.10 17.46 10.74
C PRO A 96 3.34 16.61 11.03
N ILE A 97 3.89 16.67 12.26
CA ILE A 97 5.18 16.03 12.60
C ILE A 97 5.09 14.51 12.49
N HIS A 98 4.02 13.89 13.00
CA HIS A 98 3.92 12.43 12.88
C HIS A 98 3.89 11.99 11.41
N ARG A 99 3.17 12.72 10.54
CA ARG A 99 3.11 12.41 9.09
C ARG A 99 4.48 12.58 8.44
N LEU A 100 5.22 13.62 8.82
CA LEU A 100 6.61 13.83 8.36
C LEU A 100 7.51 12.67 8.78
N ILE A 101 7.43 12.22 10.03
CA ILE A 101 8.22 11.09 10.55
C ILE A 101 7.90 9.80 9.78
N TRP A 102 6.62 9.49 9.58
CA TRP A 102 6.20 8.34 8.78
C TRP A 102 6.72 8.42 7.34
N SER A 103 6.58 9.58 6.71
CA SER A 103 7.07 9.83 5.34
C SER A 103 8.58 9.66 5.26
N TYR A 104 9.31 10.26 6.19
CA TYR A 104 10.77 10.16 6.30
C TYR A 104 11.20 8.70 6.39
N CYS A 105 10.61 7.90 7.28
CA CYS A 105 10.98 6.50 7.43
C CYS A 105 10.80 5.70 6.13
N LEU A 106 9.66 5.86 5.45
CA LEU A 106 9.38 5.15 4.20
C LEU A 106 10.31 5.59 3.08
N ILE A 107 10.53 6.90 2.94
CA ILE A 107 11.35 7.47 1.88
C ILE A 107 12.80 7.06 2.01
N ASN A 108 13.35 7.06 3.23
CA ASN A 108 14.71 6.59 3.47
C ASN A 108 14.92 5.15 3.00
N LEU A 109 13.94 4.27 3.25
CA LEU A 109 13.98 2.89 2.79
C LEU A 109 14.00 2.84 1.25
N VAL A 110 13.11 3.59 0.60
CA VAL A 110 13.01 3.63 -0.87
C VAL A 110 14.28 4.20 -1.51
N VAL A 111 14.79 5.34 -1.03
CA VAL A 111 15.97 6.02 -1.59
C VAL A 111 17.20 5.13 -1.47
N VAL A 112 17.46 4.55 -0.30
CA VAL A 112 18.64 3.69 -0.12
C VAL A 112 18.53 2.40 -0.92
N HIS A 113 17.32 1.83 -1.04
CA HIS A 113 17.07 0.68 -1.91
C HIS A 113 17.33 1.01 -3.38
N TYR A 114 16.80 2.14 -3.87
CA TYR A 114 16.92 2.56 -5.27
C TYR A 114 18.37 2.86 -5.68
N VAL A 115 19.15 3.51 -4.81
CA VAL A 115 20.53 3.92 -5.15
C VAL A 115 21.50 2.74 -5.10
N ASN A 116 21.45 1.93 -4.04
CA ASN A 116 22.53 0.97 -3.75
C ASN A 116 22.06 -0.47 -3.53
N GLY A 117 20.76 -0.73 -3.42
CA GLY A 117 20.22 -1.99 -2.93
C GLY A 117 20.56 -2.25 -1.45
N PHE A 118 19.62 -2.81 -0.69
CA PHE A 118 19.84 -3.19 0.70
C PHE A 118 20.45 -4.59 0.88
N GLY A 119 20.98 -5.22 -0.18
CA GLY A 119 21.42 -6.62 -0.12
C GLY A 119 20.22 -7.54 0.17
N VAL A 120 20.24 -8.26 1.31
CA VAL A 120 19.19 -9.22 1.68
C VAL A 120 17.77 -8.64 1.64
N ILE A 121 17.56 -7.42 2.14
CA ILE A 121 16.23 -6.78 2.11
C ILE A 121 15.82 -6.45 0.66
N SER A 122 16.80 -6.14 -0.20
CA SER A 122 16.57 -5.93 -1.63
C SER A 122 16.09 -7.20 -2.31
N ASP A 123 16.70 -8.33 -1.96
CA ASP A 123 16.36 -9.63 -2.53
C ASP A 123 14.97 -10.07 -2.05
N MET A 124 14.63 -9.82 -0.78
CA MET A 124 13.28 -10.02 -0.27
C MET A 124 12.26 -9.15 -1.03
N LEU A 125 12.51 -7.85 -1.18
CA LEU A 125 11.57 -6.95 -1.90
C LEU A 125 11.42 -7.28 -3.40
N SER A 126 12.44 -7.89 -4.01
CA SER A 126 12.43 -8.28 -5.42
C SER A 126 11.64 -9.58 -5.69
N VAL A 127 11.17 -10.27 -4.65
CA VAL A 127 10.42 -11.53 -4.82
C VAL A 127 9.13 -11.26 -5.61
N ARG A 128 8.92 -12.01 -6.70
CA ARG A 128 7.75 -11.89 -7.59
C ARG A 128 6.40 -12.06 -6.88
N LEU A 129 6.39 -12.66 -5.69
CA LEU A 129 5.22 -12.81 -4.82
C LEU A 129 4.63 -11.44 -4.41
N PHE A 130 5.46 -10.40 -4.30
CA PHE A 130 4.98 -9.07 -3.94
C PHE A 130 4.12 -8.42 -5.03
N ILE A 131 4.24 -8.87 -6.28
CA ILE A 131 3.47 -8.32 -7.41
C ILE A 131 1.96 -8.64 -7.27
N PRO A 132 1.52 -9.91 -7.19
CA PRO A 132 0.11 -10.22 -6.97
C PRO A 132 -0.36 -9.80 -5.58
N LEU A 133 0.51 -9.84 -4.57
CA LEU A 133 0.16 -9.42 -3.22
C LEU A 133 -0.16 -7.93 -3.15
N SER A 134 0.65 -7.07 -3.79
CA SER A 134 0.41 -5.63 -3.84
C SER A 134 -0.93 -5.28 -4.50
N ARG A 135 -1.30 -6.03 -5.56
CA ARG A 135 -2.59 -5.88 -6.24
C ARG A 135 -3.75 -6.28 -5.35
N LEU A 136 -3.63 -7.42 -4.66
CA LEU A 136 -4.64 -7.86 -3.70
C LEU A 136 -4.80 -6.85 -2.57
N CYS A 137 -3.70 -6.33 -2.01
CA CYS A 137 -3.76 -5.28 -0.99
C CYS A 137 -4.49 -4.02 -1.46
N LEU A 138 -4.26 -3.60 -2.71
CA LEU A 138 -4.96 -2.46 -3.31
C LEU A 138 -6.46 -2.73 -3.46
N SER A 139 -6.84 -3.89 -3.98
CA SER A 139 -8.24 -4.32 -4.11
C SER A 139 -8.92 -4.39 -2.73
N THR A 140 -8.27 -4.98 -1.75
CA THR A 140 -8.73 -5.03 -0.35
C THR A 140 -8.95 -3.63 0.20
N PHE A 141 -8.01 -2.71 0.00
CA PHE A 141 -8.14 -1.34 0.49
C PHE A 141 -9.40 -0.64 -0.06
N LEU A 142 -9.70 -0.82 -1.35
CA LEU A 142 -10.88 -0.21 -1.99
C LEU A 142 -12.20 -0.79 -1.46
N VAL A 143 -12.27 -2.12 -1.33
CA VAL A 143 -13.48 -2.82 -0.89
C VAL A 143 -13.72 -2.65 0.62
N HIS A 144 -12.65 -2.61 1.40
CA HIS A 144 -12.72 -2.57 2.86
C HIS A 144 -13.53 -1.38 3.39
N ILE A 145 -13.39 -0.20 2.77
CA ILE A 145 -14.15 0.99 3.15
C ILE A 145 -15.66 0.74 3.01
N GLY A 146 -16.10 0.11 1.93
CA GLY A 146 -17.52 -0.22 1.72
C GLY A 146 -18.05 -1.23 2.73
N ILE A 147 -17.23 -2.21 3.11
CA ILE A 147 -17.57 -3.21 4.13
C ILE A 147 -17.72 -2.54 5.50
N ILE A 148 -16.80 -1.66 5.88
CA ILE A 148 -16.92 -0.90 7.13
C ILE A 148 -18.24 -0.12 7.18
N PHE A 149 -18.61 0.57 6.09
CA PHE A 149 -19.89 1.28 6.04
C PHE A 149 -21.09 0.34 6.15
N TYR A 150 -21.04 -0.83 5.53
CA TYR A 150 -22.09 -1.84 5.64
C TYR A 150 -22.24 -2.37 7.07
N THR A 151 -21.12 -2.74 7.72
CA THR A 151 -21.11 -3.21 9.12
C THR A 151 -21.70 -2.16 10.05
N ILE A 152 -21.25 -0.90 9.93
CA ILE A 152 -21.74 0.20 10.77
C ILE A 152 -23.22 0.51 10.52
N SER A 153 -23.71 0.39 9.28
CA SER A 153 -25.13 0.65 8.96
C SER A 153 -26.07 -0.45 9.46
N THR A 154 -25.56 -1.67 9.60
CA THR A 154 -26.33 -2.83 10.05
C THR A 154 -26.36 -2.96 11.57
N ASP A 155 -25.31 -2.44 12.23
CA ASP A 155 -25.17 -2.51 13.68
C ASP A 155 -25.90 -1.35 14.39
N GLU A 156 -27.07 -1.63 14.94
CA GLU A 156 -27.88 -0.66 15.71
C GLU A 156 -27.35 -0.36 17.13
N GLN A 157 -26.32 -1.08 17.61
CA GLN A 157 -25.78 -0.95 18.98
C GLN A 157 -24.32 -0.52 18.99
N ASN A 158 -23.98 0.44 19.86
CA ASN A 158 -22.62 0.94 20.05
C ASN A 158 -21.65 -0.19 20.49
N TYR A 159 -20.78 -0.66 19.58
CA TYR A 159 -19.82 -1.76 19.76
C TYR A 159 -18.66 -1.48 20.75
N PHE A 160 -18.69 -0.39 21.51
CA PHE A 160 -17.56 0.05 22.34
C PHE A 160 -17.58 -0.49 23.78
N GLY A 161 -18.00 -1.75 23.96
CA GLY A 161 -18.09 -2.35 25.30
C GLY A 161 -16.79 -2.95 25.84
N THR A 162 -15.91 -3.50 24.99
CA THR A 162 -14.69 -4.21 25.45
C THR A 162 -13.67 -4.37 24.31
N ILE A 163 -12.37 -4.24 24.61
CA ILE A 163 -11.25 -4.45 23.68
C ILE A 163 -11.38 -5.77 22.87
N HIS A 164 -11.85 -6.83 23.54
CA HIS A 164 -12.06 -8.14 22.92
C HIS A 164 -13.09 -8.11 21.77
N LYS A 165 -14.22 -7.41 21.95
CA LYS A 165 -15.24 -7.29 20.89
C LYS A 165 -14.71 -6.51 19.69
N PHE A 166 -13.96 -5.43 19.95
CA PHE A 166 -13.30 -4.66 18.90
C PHE A 166 -12.36 -5.52 18.06
N PHE A 167 -11.53 -6.35 18.69
CA PHE A 167 -10.62 -7.25 17.96
C PHE A 167 -11.35 -8.28 17.09
N ILE A 168 -12.44 -8.86 17.59
CA ILE A 168 -13.23 -9.84 16.83
C ILE A 168 -13.91 -9.18 15.63
N THR A 169 -14.58 -8.05 15.83
CA THR A 169 -15.24 -7.33 14.73
C THR A 169 -14.22 -6.87 13.68
N PHE A 170 -13.11 -6.28 14.11
CA PHE A 170 -12.03 -5.85 13.22
C PHE A 170 -11.46 -7.02 12.40
N ALA A 171 -11.19 -8.16 13.05
CA ALA A 171 -10.70 -9.34 12.35
C ALA A 171 -11.73 -9.89 11.35
N GLY A 172 -13.02 -9.89 11.72
CA GLY A 172 -14.11 -10.29 10.86
C GLY A 172 -14.22 -9.43 9.60
N ASP A 173 -14.30 -8.10 9.77
CA ASP A 173 -14.38 -7.14 8.66
C ASP A 173 -13.15 -7.24 7.74
N TYR A 174 -11.96 -7.40 8.33
CA TYR A 174 -10.72 -7.51 7.57
C TYR A 174 -10.67 -8.81 6.74
N LEU A 175 -11.03 -9.95 7.33
CA LEU A 175 -11.09 -11.22 6.61
C LEU A 175 -12.14 -11.18 5.49
N PHE A 176 -13.32 -10.64 5.77
CA PHE A 176 -14.37 -10.49 4.77
C PHE A 176 -13.94 -9.57 3.60
N SER A 177 -13.18 -8.53 3.91
CA SER A 177 -12.61 -7.62 2.92
C SER A 177 -11.58 -8.30 2.02
N ILE A 178 -10.69 -9.12 2.59
CA ILE A 178 -9.72 -9.90 1.81
C ILE A 178 -10.44 -10.90 0.89
N LEU A 179 -11.45 -11.61 1.39
CA LEU A 179 -12.21 -12.58 0.59
C LEU A 179 -12.94 -11.90 -0.57
N THR A 180 -13.62 -10.79 -0.30
CA THR A 180 -14.35 -10.03 -1.32
C THR A 180 -13.41 -9.43 -2.35
N ALA A 181 -12.27 -8.88 -1.91
CA ALA A 181 -11.24 -8.35 -2.81
C ALA A 181 -10.60 -9.43 -3.67
N LEU A 182 -10.38 -10.64 -3.13
CA LEU A 182 -9.88 -11.77 -3.90
C LEU A 182 -10.87 -12.14 -5.01
N LEU A 183 -12.17 -12.21 -4.70
CA LEU A 183 -13.21 -12.46 -5.71
C LEU A 183 -13.23 -11.35 -6.76
N LEU A 184 -13.17 -10.08 -6.36
CA LEU A 184 -13.13 -8.94 -7.27
C LEU A 184 -11.90 -8.98 -8.18
N THR A 185 -10.71 -9.26 -7.64
CA THR A 185 -9.47 -9.36 -8.39
C THR A 185 -9.53 -10.52 -9.40
N LEU A 186 -10.07 -11.68 -9.01
CA LEU A 186 -10.17 -12.85 -9.87
C LEU A 186 -11.21 -12.66 -10.99
N LEU A 187 -12.38 -12.12 -10.66
CA LEU A 187 -13.53 -12.02 -11.57
C LEU A 187 -13.52 -10.75 -12.44
N VAL A 188 -12.90 -9.66 -11.98
CA VAL A 188 -12.92 -8.36 -12.67
C VAL A 188 -11.53 -7.96 -13.13
N GLU A 189 -10.56 -7.89 -12.22
CA GLU A 189 -9.23 -7.36 -12.56
C GLU A 189 -8.49 -8.27 -13.55
N MET A 190 -8.43 -9.59 -13.30
CA MET A 190 -7.76 -10.53 -14.20
C MET A 190 -8.31 -10.56 -15.63
N PRO A 191 -9.64 -10.68 -15.88
CA PRO A 191 -10.16 -10.63 -17.23
C PRO A 191 -9.99 -9.26 -17.87
N PHE A 192 -10.13 -8.18 -17.11
CA PHE A 192 -9.92 -6.82 -17.63
C PHE A 192 -8.46 -6.59 -18.04
N GLU A 193 -7.49 -7.09 -17.26
CA GLU A 193 -6.07 -7.02 -17.64
C GLU A 193 -5.77 -7.80 -18.91
N ASN A 194 -6.33 -9.01 -19.04
CA ASN A 194 -6.15 -9.83 -20.22
C ASN A 194 -6.79 -9.17 -21.45
N PHE A 195 -7.97 -8.57 -21.28
CA PHE A 195 -8.64 -7.78 -22.30
C PHE A 195 -7.80 -6.56 -22.71
N TRP A 196 -7.31 -5.78 -21.75
CA TRP A 196 -6.49 -4.59 -21.98
C TRP A 196 -5.17 -4.92 -22.67
N LYS A 197 -4.50 -6.01 -22.28
CA LYS A 197 -3.29 -6.51 -22.96
C LYS A 197 -3.57 -6.88 -24.42
N ARG A 198 -4.69 -7.57 -24.68
CA ARG A 198 -5.11 -7.92 -26.05
C ARG A 198 -5.46 -6.67 -26.87
N LEU A 199 -6.16 -5.71 -26.28
CA LEU A 199 -6.52 -4.45 -26.92
C LEU A 199 -5.27 -3.64 -27.27
N LYS A 200 -4.35 -3.43 -26.31
CA LYS A 200 -3.08 -2.76 -26.56
C LYS A 200 -2.32 -3.40 -27.70
N ARG A 201 -2.18 -4.74 -27.69
CA ARG A 201 -1.50 -5.47 -28.77
C ARG A 201 -2.12 -5.18 -30.13
N ARG A 202 -3.45 -5.19 -30.25
CA ARG A 202 -4.15 -4.87 -31.50
C ARG A 202 -3.93 -3.42 -31.94
N VAL A 203 -3.89 -2.48 -31.01
CA VAL A 203 -3.64 -1.06 -31.30
C VAL A 203 -2.19 -0.81 -31.72
N THR A 204 -1.21 -1.43 -31.05
CA THR A 204 0.21 -1.26 -31.38
C THR A 204 0.67 -2.05 -32.61
N GLU A 205 0.07 -3.22 -32.90
CA GLU A 205 0.50 -4.07 -34.02
C GLU A 205 -0.26 -3.81 -35.33
N GLY A 206 -1.32 -3.01 -35.32
CA GLY A 206 -2.17 -2.78 -36.50
C GLY A 206 -2.83 -4.07 -37.04
N PRO A 207 -3.81 -3.97 -37.95
CA PRO A 207 -4.49 -5.14 -38.49
C PRO A 207 -3.60 -5.82 -39.53
N GLY A 208 -2.56 -6.56 -39.12
CA GLY A 208 -1.61 -7.09 -40.12
C GLY A 208 -0.68 -8.24 -39.76
N LYS A 209 -0.58 -8.67 -38.50
CA LYS A 209 0.26 -9.83 -38.16
C LYS A 209 -0.41 -10.77 -37.17
N SER A 210 -1.50 -11.42 -37.58
CA SER A 210 -1.92 -12.67 -36.95
C SER A 210 -0.91 -13.76 -37.32
N LYS A 211 0.01 -14.11 -36.40
CA LYS A 211 0.69 -15.41 -36.47
C LYS A 211 -0.39 -16.51 -36.42
N PRO A 212 -0.35 -17.52 -37.30
CA PRO A 212 -1.34 -18.57 -37.33
C PRO A 212 -1.27 -19.39 -36.04
N GLU A 213 -2.42 -19.69 -35.45
CA GLU A 213 -2.53 -20.67 -34.37
C GLU A 213 -2.05 -22.03 -34.89
N PRO A 214 -1.25 -22.81 -34.14
CA PRO A 214 -1.05 -24.20 -34.44
C PRO A 214 -2.34 -24.94 -34.08
N PHE A 215 -3.09 -25.30 -35.12
CA PHE A 215 -4.19 -26.24 -35.08
C PHE A 215 -3.74 -27.55 -34.40
N SER A 216 -4.58 -28.06 -33.50
CA SER A 216 -4.38 -29.28 -32.74
C SER A 216 -4.69 -30.53 -33.58
N GLY A 217 -3.79 -31.52 -33.57
CA GLY A 217 -4.04 -32.86 -34.14
C GLY A 217 -2.79 -33.77 -34.06
N PRO A 218 -2.92 -35.10 -33.88
CA PRO A 218 -1.96 -35.90 -33.09
C PRO A 218 -0.95 -36.73 -33.91
N LEU A 219 0.11 -37.18 -33.22
CA LEU A 219 0.97 -38.35 -33.48
C LEU A 219 1.79 -38.41 -34.78
N SER A 220 3.12 -38.45 -34.65
CA SER A 220 3.93 -39.62 -35.04
C SER A 220 5.41 -39.35 -34.78
N SER A 221 6.01 -40.20 -33.94
CA SER A 221 7.44 -40.35 -33.75
C SER A 221 8.08 -40.87 -35.03
N HIS A 222 8.92 -40.09 -35.72
CA HIS A 222 10.00 -40.55 -36.63
C HIS A 222 10.52 -39.32 -37.38
N GLN A 223 11.54 -38.63 -36.84
CA GLN A 223 12.46 -37.74 -37.57
C GLN A 223 13.50 -37.13 -36.60
N PHE A 224 14.19 -38.01 -35.88
CA PHE A 224 15.46 -37.71 -35.22
C PHE A 224 16.40 -38.80 -35.77
N ASP A 225 17.08 -38.55 -36.88
CA ASP A 225 18.25 -39.29 -37.39
C ASP A 225 18.61 -38.82 -38.81
N GLU A 226 19.00 -37.54 -38.98
CA GLU A 226 19.64 -37.12 -40.25
C GLU A 226 20.45 -35.83 -40.14
N LYS A 227 21.16 -35.61 -39.02
CA LYS A 227 22.01 -34.41 -38.88
C LYS A 227 23.35 -34.62 -38.18
N CYS A 228 23.91 -35.81 -38.33
CA CYS A 228 25.30 -36.10 -37.98
C CYS A 228 26.01 -36.77 -39.18
N SER A 229 25.92 -36.12 -40.34
CA SER A 229 26.82 -36.36 -41.47
C SER A 229 26.83 -35.09 -42.29
N GLU A 230 28.04 -34.67 -42.65
CA GLU A 230 28.36 -33.61 -43.60
C GLU A 230 28.59 -32.18 -43.07
N LYS A 231 29.87 -32.01 -42.66
CA LYS A 231 30.79 -30.84 -42.80
C LYS A 231 30.59 -29.61 -41.92
#